data_AF-A0AAD6IMJ1-F1
#
_entry.id   AF-A0AAD6IMJ1-F1
#
_cell.length_a   1.000
_cell.length_b   1.000
_cell.length_c   1.000
_cell.angle_alpha   90.00
_cell.angle_beta   90.00
_cell.angle_gamma   90.00
#
_symmetry.space_group_name_H-M   'P 1'
#
loop_
_entity.id
_entity.type
_entity.pdbx_description
1 polymer ?
#
loop_
_entity_poly.entity_id
_entity_poly.type
_entity_poly.pdbx_seq_one_letter_code
_entity_poly.pdbx_strand_id
1 'polypeptide(L)'
;MLWNRLAQPARGYARRGLPRLRFNNRVVVYTPKRFNSNPQNTGQYTPDPTDQPDSDEGKGQSHGRNGDSDPNLKSTILKMLETAATTAASIFILGAAGYGYHQYYKYLILDKMDNAFKPGDPALEVAGVVSGKHQYQHEEHWVIRNEQPKVDDIVAGRRTGHYYLMIGEKGTGKTSMLLEAMRKINGNSCAMFEAHADLEIFRIRLGKALDYEFHEDYIGSLFSIRGPRDTTALLDIERAFNKLEKVALTRRRSGSSPLILIINSTHLVRDDHDGQDLLEMIQQRAEQWAASGLVTTILNSDDYWVYERLKRYATRMEVIPVTDLPKDKAMAALKKYREQYCNQVLPSSTLEQVYDKVGGRLSFLSRVAKSDDMTKTCDDICRAEKTWLLNKCWILGEEMDDDVMDEQKFSSAAMVLAKALVDLEKEMERNYDPEGGHILPEIPLHKAREIMTRADFIQSYDHENIFTIDSRAMVRADSVPMQRAFREICAIENFDSHLDSTLERIGDIESLGRTRELTIKDLWNKGKYRVVVKDNHGRESGTVEFAVAETEED
;
A
#
# COMPACT_ATOMS: atom_id res chain seq x y z
N MET A 1 -56.49 36.13 5.11
CA MET A 1 -57.23 35.61 6.27
C MET A 1 -57.36 34.11 6.09
N LEU A 2 -56.54 33.32 6.81
CA LEU A 2 -56.90 32.64 8.08
C LEU A 2 -57.96 31.54 7.86
N TRP A 3 -57.84 30.27 8.23
CA TRP A 3 -56.88 29.39 8.93
C TRP A 3 -57.46 27.95 8.72
N ASN A 4 -56.68 26.88 8.54
CA ASN A 4 -56.23 25.91 9.57
C ASN A 4 -57.32 25.60 10.64
N ARG A 5 -57.65 24.37 11.06
CA ARG A 5 -56.85 23.16 11.34
C ARG A 5 -57.76 22.07 11.95
N LEU A 6 -57.17 20.88 12.15
CA LEU A 6 -57.54 19.74 13.02
C LEU A 6 -58.26 18.58 12.33
N ALA A 7 -57.98 17.29 12.55
CA ALA A 7 -56.85 16.52 13.10
C ALA A 7 -57.20 15.03 12.86
N GLN A 8 -56.21 14.23 12.45
CA GLN A 8 -55.93 12.76 12.56
C GLN A 8 -56.93 11.77 13.25
N PRO A 9 -56.71 10.43 13.19
CA PRO A 9 -56.11 9.56 12.15
C PRO A 9 -56.91 8.24 11.92
N ALA A 10 -56.69 7.54 10.79
CA ALA A 10 -57.16 6.15 10.60
C ALA A 10 -55.99 5.17 10.45
N ARG A 11 -56.06 4.09 11.23
CA ARG A 11 -55.09 3.01 11.43
C ARG A 11 -55.21 1.88 10.38
N GLY A 12 -54.09 1.19 10.17
CA GLY A 12 -53.99 -0.24 9.75
C GLY A 12 -53.99 -0.44 8.23
N TYR A 13 -53.13 -1.26 7.61
CA TYR A 13 -52.43 -2.46 8.07
C TYR A 13 -51.12 -2.72 7.33
N ALA A 14 -50.14 -3.21 8.09
CA ALA A 14 -49.18 -4.28 7.75
C ALA A 14 -48.29 -4.16 6.49
N ARG A 15 -47.05 -3.68 6.70
CA ARG A 15 -45.87 -4.26 6.04
C ARG A 15 -44.98 -4.91 7.10
N ARG A 16 -44.81 -6.23 6.98
CA ARG A 16 -43.84 -7.05 7.71
C ARG A 16 -42.44 -6.46 7.52
N GLY A 17 -41.89 -5.89 8.60
CA GLY A 17 -40.46 -5.60 8.68
C GLY A 17 -39.68 -6.90 8.89
N LEU A 18 -38.59 -7.04 8.14
CA LEU A 18 -37.56 -8.06 8.34
C LEU A 18 -36.97 -7.95 9.76
N PRO A 19 -36.58 -9.07 10.40
CA PRO A 19 -36.05 -9.04 11.75
C PRO A 19 -34.67 -8.37 11.76
N ARG A 20 -34.56 -7.24 12.46
CA ARG A 20 -33.26 -6.68 12.86
C ARG A 20 -32.58 -7.67 13.79
N LEU A 21 -31.46 -8.24 13.33
CA LEU A 21 -30.52 -8.96 14.18
C LEU A 21 -30.08 -8.04 15.32
N ARG A 22 -30.46 -8.39 16.56
CA ARG A 22 -29.92 -7.78 17.77
C ARG A 22 -28.46 -8.18 17.89
N PHE A 23 -27.55 -7.30 17.48
CA PHE A 23 -26.16 -7.38 17.92
C PHE A 23 -26.11 -7.08 19.42
N ASN A 24 -25.69 -8.07 20.19
CA ASN A 24 -25.49 -7.96 21.62
C ASN A 24 -24.15 -7.24 21.85
N ASN A 25 -24.18 -5.91 21.90
CA ASN A 25 -23.02 -5.08 22.26
C ASN A 25 -22.71 -5.25 23.75
N ARG A 26 -21.90 -6.26 24.10
CA ARG A 26 -21.13 -6.23 25.35
C ARG A 26 -19.86 -5.41 25.08
N VAL A 27 -19.98 -4.10 25.30
CA VAL A 27 -18.82 -3.22 25.46
C VAL A 27 -18.23 -3.51 26.83
N VAL A 28 -17.07 -4.16 26.87
CA VAL A 28 -16.24 -4.21 28.08
C VAL A 28 -15.53 -2.86 28.15
N VAL A 29 -16.03 -1.98 29.01
CA VAL A 29 -15.39 -0.71 29.35
C VAL A 29 -14.18 -1.04 30.23
N TYR A 30 -12.99 -1.05 29.64
CA TYR A 30 -11.75 -1.03 30.39
C TYR A 30 -11.45 0.42 30.76
N THR A 31 -11.58 0.75 32.04
CA THR A 31 -11.21 2.07 32.59
C THR A 31 -9.69 2.16 32.64
N PRO A 32 -9.04 3.09 31.91
CA PRO A 32 -7.61 3.33 32.10
C PRO A 32 -7.43 4.17 33.37
N LYS A 33 -6.78 3.59 34.39
CA LYS A 33 -6.22 4.39 35.49
C LYS A 33 -5.10 5.25 34.91
N ARG A 34 -5.37 6.55 34.74
CA ARG A 34 -4.35 7.58 34.52
C ARG A 34 -3.42 7.62 35.73
N PHE A 35 -2.14 7.31 35.54
CA PHE A 35 -1.08 7.79 36.41
C PHE A 35 -0.48 9.04 35.78
N ASN A 36 -0.63 10.16 36.49
CA ASN A 36 0.09 11.41 36.23
C ASN A 36 1.59 11.14 36.40
N SER A 37 2.37 11.40 35.36
CA SER A 37 3.81 11.63 35.48
C SER A 37 4.05 13.14 35.39
N ASN A 38 4.51 13.74 36.49
CA ASN A 38 5.39 14.92 36.40
C ASN A 38 6.74 14.54 37.01
N PRO A 39 7.86 15.07 36.48
CA PRO A 39 9.18 14.47 36.59
C PRO A 39 9.94 15.04 37.78
N GLN A 40 10.59 14.19 38.57
CA GLN A 40 11.79 14.55 39.32
C GLN A 40 12.44 13.33 39.96
N ASN A 41 13.77 13.33 39.93
CA ASN A 41 14.73 12.45 40.61
C ASN A 41 14.88 11.02 40.09
N THR A 42 15.79 10.93 39.11
CA THR A 42 16.82 9.89 39.04
C THR A 42 17.44 9.62 40.41
N GLY A 43 17.09 8.50 41.02
CA GLY A 43 17.82 7.89 42.13
C GLY A 43 18.38 6.54 41.68
N GLN A 44 19.70 6.47 41.55
CA GLN A 44 20.43 5.21 41.38
C GLN A 44 20.10 4.27 42.55
N TYR A 45 19.63 3.07 42.25
CA TYR A 45 19.49 2.00 43.24
C TYR A 45 20.61 0.98 43.03
N THR A 46 21.67 1.11 43.82
CA THR A 46 22.63 0.04 44.08
C THR A 46 22.04 -0.88 45.15
N PRO A 47 21.99 -2.22 44.95
CA PRO A 47 21.55 -3.11 46.02
C PRO A 47 22.66 -3.28 47.06
N ASP A 48 22.34 -2.91 48.30
CA ASP A 48 23.11 -3.20 49.50
C ASP A 48 22.87 -4.67 49.91
N PRO A 49 23.89 -5.50 50.15
CA PRO A 49 23.71 -6.93 50.40
C PRO A 49 23.61 -7.23 51.90
N THR A 50 22.58 -6.73 52.58
CA THR A 50 22.22 -7.20 53.93
C THR A 50 20.72 -7.07 54.16
N ASP A 51 19.96 -8.08 53.77
CA ASP A 51 18.65 -8.39 54.36
C ASP A 51 18.38 -9.90 54.17
N GLN A 52 18.50 -10.67 55.24
CA GLN A 52 17.98 -12.05 55.33
C GLN A 52 16.78 -12.06 56.28
N PRO A 53 15.69 -12.79 55.98
CA PRO A 53 14.55 -12.90 56.87
C PRO A 53 14.75 -14.04 57.88
N ASP A 54 14.44 -13.73 59.14
CA ASP A 54 14.29 -14.71 60.23
C ASP A 54 13.12 -15.67 59.95
N SER A 55 13.35 -16.98 60.17
CA SER A 55 12.28 -17.92 60.51
C SER A 55 12.84 -19.14 61.26
N ASP A 56 12.00 -19.64 62.16
CA ASP A 56 12.34 -20.29 63.42
C ASP A 56 12.07 -21.82 63.41
N GLU A 57 12.70 -22.48 64.39
CA GLU A 57 12.43 -23.80 65.02
C GLU A 57 12.62 -25.17 64.31
N GLY A 58 13.40 -26.06 64.98
CA GLY A 58 13.38 -27.51 64.74
C GLY A 58 14.45 -28.39 65.43
N LYS A 59 14.43 -28.46 66.78
CA LYS A 59 15.03 -29.45 67.74
C LYS A 59 16.00 -30.58 67.27
N GLY A 60 17.12 -30.74 68.01
CA GLY A 60 17.84 -32.03 68.10
C GLY A 60 19.18 -32.04 68.88
N GLN A 61 19.11 -32.33 70.18
CA GLN A 61 20.11 -32.82 71.17
C GLN A 61 21.65 -32.92 70.92
N SER A 62 22.37 -32.39 71.94
CA SER A 62 23.58 -32.89 72.65
C SER A 62 24.92 -33.12 71.92
N HIS A 63 25.96 -32.37 72.30
CA HIS A 63 26.96 -32.72 73.33
C HIS A 63 28.12 -31.70 73.27
N GLY A 64 28.53 -31.14 74.41
CA GLY A 64 29.50 -30.04 74.44
C GLY A 64 30.97 -30.44 74.39
N ARG A 65 31.85 -29.45 74.11
CA ARG A 65 33.08 -29.16 74.87
C ARG A 65 33.74 -27.86 74.39
N ASN A 66 34.23 -27.07 75.35
CA ASN A 66 35.01 -25.84 75.21
C ASN A 66 36.20 -25.94 74.25
N GLY A 67 36.58 -24.79 73.67
CA GLY A 67 37.96 -24.51 73.25
C GLY A 67 38.12 -23.32 72.32
N ASP A 68 38.48 -22.16 72.87
CA ASP A 68 39.09 -21.04 72.14
C ASP A 68 40.20 -21.54 71.20
N SER A 69 40.16 -21.15 69.93
CA SER A 69 41.33 -21.10 69.05
C SER A 69 41.06 -20.20 67.84
N ASP A 70 42.02 -19.32 67.57
CA ASP A 70 42.08 -18.30 66.52
C ASP A 70 41.58 -18.76 65.13
N PRO A 71 41.06 -17.85 64.29
CA PRO A 71 40.63 -18.18 62.93
C PRO A 71 41.84 -18.66 62.12
N ASN A 72 41.90 -19.98 61.94
CA ASN A 72 42.97 -20.63 61.20
C ASN A 72 42.91 -20.16 59.74
N LEU A 73 43.87 -19.33 59.31
CA LEU A 73 43.94 -18.72 57.97
C LEU A 73 43.69 -19.74 56.83
N LYS A 74 44.10 -20.99 57.05
CA LYS A 74 43.86 -22.12 56.13
C LYS A 74 42.39 -22.50 55.98
N SER A 75 41.59 -22.49 57.05
CA SER A 75 40.15 -22.82 56.97
C SER A 75 39.35 -21.68 56.34
N THR A 76 39.74 -20.42 56.57
CA THR A 76 39.15 -19.26 55.89
C THR A 76 39.48 -19.26 54.40
N ILE A 77 40.72 -19.56 54.00
CA ILE A 77 41.10 -19.71 52.59
C ILE A 77 40.36 -20.86 51.91
N LEU A 78 40.17 -22.00 52.60
CA LEU A 78 39.39 -23.13 52.08
C LEU A 78 37.92 -22.77 51.87
N LYS A 79 37.29 -22.07 52.83
CA LYS A 79 35.91 -21.58 52.68
C LYS A 79 35.80 -20.53 51.56
N MET A 80 36.80 -19.66 51.39
CA MET A 80 36.85 -18.71 50.28
C MET A 80 36.99 -19.43 48.93
N LEU A 81 37.81 -20.48 48.85
CA LEU A 81 37.94 -21.30 47.64
C LEU A 81 36.66 -22.09 47.33
N GLU A 82 35.98 -22.62 48.34
CA GLU A 82 34.69 -23.31 48.19
C GLU A 82 33.60 -22.34 47.70
N THR A 83 33.54 -21.13 48.27
CA THR A 83 32.63 -20.06 47.85
C THR A 83 32.96 -19.56 46.43
N ALA A 84 34.24 -19.43 46.10
CA ALA A 84 34.68 -19.06 44.75
C ALA A 84 34.35 -20.17 43.73
N ALA A 85 34.55 -21.44 44.09
CA ALA A 85 34.23 -22.58 43.24
C ALA A 85 32.72 -22.72 42.99
N THR A 86 31.89 -22.54 44.02
CA THR A 86 30.42 -22.56 43.89
C THR A 86 29.91 -21.39 43.05
N THR A 87 30.48 -20.19 43.23
CA THR A 87 30.16 -19.02 42.39
C THR A 87 30.57 -19.25 40.93
N ALA A 88 31.78 -19.78 40.70
CA ALA A 88 32.27 -20.11 39.36
C ALA A 88 31.42 -21.20 38.69
N ALA A 89 31.03 -22.25 39.42
CA ALA A 89 30.13 -23.28 38.92
C ALA A 89 28.75 -22.72 38.54
N SER A 90 28.22 -21.79 39.35
CA SER A 90 26.95 -21.12 39.10
C SER A 90 27.01 -20.25 37.84
N ILE A 91 28.07 -19.46 37.69
CA ILE A 91 28.33 -18.65 36.48
C ILE A 91 28.50 -19.55 35.26
N PHE A 92 29.21 -20.66 35.39
CA PHE A 92 29.41 -21.61 34.30
C PHE A 92 28.10 -22.26 33.85
N ILE A 93 27.28 -22.73 34.79
CA ILE A 93 25.96 -23.30 34.49
C ILE A 93 25.06 -22.25 33.83
N LEU A 94 25.04 -21.02 34.34
CA LEU A 94 24.27 -19.92 33.75
C LEU A 94 24.76 -19.59 32.33
N GLY A 95 26.08 -19.55 32.10
CA GLY A 95 26.67 -19.32 30.79
C GLY A 95 26.36 -20.44 29.80
N ALA A 96 26.46 -21.70 30.23
CA ALA A 96 26.12 -22.86 29.41
C ALA A 96 24.62 -22.91 29.07
N ALA A 97 23.76 -22.63 30.05
CA ALA A 97 22.31 -22.56 29.84
C ALA A 97 21.93 -21.42 28.89
N GLY A 98 22.52 -20.23 29.06
CA GLY A 98 22.32 -19.09 28.18
C GLY A 98 22.79 -19.36 26.75
N TYR A 99 23.97 -19.98 26.58
CA TYR A 99 24.47 -20.39 25.26
C TYR A 99 23.58 -21.45 24.61
N GLY A 100 23.16 -22.47 25.37
CA GLY A 100 22.27 -23.52 24.91
C GLY A 100 20.92 -22.98 24.46
N TYR A 101 20.30 -22.12 25.26
CA TYR A 101 19.06 -21.41 24.91
C TYR A 101 19.22 -20.58 23.64
N HIS A 102 20.32 -19.83 23.51
CA HIS A 102 20.57 -19.00 22.34
C HIS A 102 20.77 -19.82 21.05
N GLN A 103 21.45 -20.96 21.11
CA GLN A 103 21.57 -21.87 19.97
C GLN A 103 20.23 -22.51 19.61
N TYR A 104 19.46 -22.97 20.61
CA TYR A 104 18.12 -23.50 20.40
C TYR A 104 17.18 -22.46 19.77
N TYR A 105 17.19 -21.22 20.26
CA TYR A 105 16.39 -20.13 19.71
C TYR A 105 16.74 -19.83 18.25
N LYS A 106 18.03 -19.80 17.90
CA LYS A 106 18.47 -19.63 16.51
C LYS A 106 17.98 -20.76 15.60
N TYR A 107 18.02 -22.00 16.07
CA TYR A 107 17.48 -23.14 15.35
C TYR A 107 15.96 -23.02 15.17
N LEU A 108 15.24 -22.72 16.25
CA LEU A 108 13.78 -22.60 16.27
C LEU A 108 13.28 -21.53 15.29
N ILE A 109 13.93 -20.37 15.20
CA ILE A 109 13.57 -19.33 14.23
C ILE A 109 13.65 -19.85 12.78
N LEU A 110 14.72 -20.57 12.45
CA LEU A 110 14.90 -21.08 11.08
C LEU A 110 13.90 -22.19 10.77
N ASP A 111 13.57 -23.02 11.75
CA ASP A 111 12.56 -24.08 11.60
C ASP A 111 11.14 -23.51 11.45
N LYS A 112 10.74 -22.53 12.29
CA LYS A 112 9.48 -21.78 12.13
C LYS A 112 9.37 -21.17 10.74
N MET A 113 10.43 -20.48 10.30
CA MET A 113 10.44 -19.88 8.97
C MET A 113 10.37 -20.92 7.84
N ASP A 114 11.00 -22.09 7.97
CA ASP A 114 10.83 -23.19 7.01
C ASP A 114 9.39 -23.74 7.01
N ASN A 115 8.74 -23.79 8.17
CA ASN A 115 7.35 -24.21 8.31
C ASN A 115 6.38 -23.28 7.56
N ALA A 116 6.67 -21.98 7.49
CA ALA A 116 5.87 -21.01 6.73
C ALA A 116 5.77 -21.35 5.22
N PHE A 117 6.73 -22.10 4.69
CA PHE A 117 6.78 -22.52 3.28
C PHE A 117 6.32 -23.97 3.06
N LYS A 118 5.79 -24.65 4.08
CA LYS A 118 5.21 -25.98 3.94
C LYS A 118 3.79 -25.88 3.35
N PRO A 119 3.27 -26.96 2.73
CA PRO A 119 1.93 -26.92 2.15
C PRO A 119 0.85 -26.53 3.17
N GLY A 120 -0.14 -25.76 2.75
CA GLY A 120 -1.20 -25.23 3.63
C GLY A 120 -0.97 -23.79 4.09
N ASP A 121 -0.49 -22.92 3.19
CA ASP A 121 -0.25 -21.50 3.46
C ASP A 121 -1.52 -20.81 4.05
N PRO A 122 -1.43 -20.08 5.19
CA PRO A 122 -2.55 -19.36 5.78
C PRO A 122 -3.23 -18.36 4.83
N ALA A 123 -2.50 -17.78 3.87
CA ALA A 123 -3.07 -16.89 2.87
C ALA A 123 -4.07 -17.64 1.96
N LEU A 124 -3.84 -18.93 1.70
CA LEU A 124 -4.81 -19.79 1.04
C LEU A 124 -6.03 -20.02 1.94
N GLU A 125 -5.84 -20.30 3.24
CA GLU A 125 -6.96 -20.49 4.17
C GLU A 125 -7.83 -19.24 4.35
N VAL A 126 -7.19 -18.07 4.49
CA VAL A 126 -7.88 -16.76 4.59
C VAL A 126 -8.59 -16.42 3.29
N ALA A 127 -7.99 -16.79 2.15
CA ALA A 127 -8.65 -16.74 0.86
C ALA A 127 -9.67 -17.89 0.67
N GLY A 128 -10.02 -18.68 1.69
CA GLY A 128 -11.02 -19.76 1.58
C GLY A 128 -10.59 -20.95 0.71
N VAL A 129 -9.31 -21.05 0.37
CA VAL A 129 -8.68 -22.11 -0.43
C VAL A 129 -8.12 -23.20 0.49
N VAL A 130 -9.01 -23.96 1.13
CA VAL A 130 -8.60 -25.08 2.00
C VAL A 130 -8.40 -26.36 1.19
N SER A 131 -7.25 -27.02 1.35
CA SER A 131 -6.97 -28.31 0.73
C SER A 131 -7.83 -29.43 1.32
N GLY A 132 -8.46 -30.24 0.46
CA GLY A 132 -9.11 -31.50 0.86
C GLY A 132 -10.63 -31.45 1.11
N LYS A 133 -11.29 -30.31 0.96
CA LYS A 133 -12.76 -30.24 0.82
C LYS A 133 -13.11 -29.58 -0.50
N HIS A 134 -13.65 -30.37 -1.44
CA HIS A 134 -14.18 -29.93 -2.74
C HIS A 134 -15.44 -29.05 -2.63
N GLN A 135 -15.57 -28.22 -1.60
CA GLN A 135 -16.71 -27.34 -1.39
C GLN A 135 -16.30 -25.87 -1.38
N TYR A 136 -16.26 -25.34 -2.60
CA TYR A 136 -16.74 -24.03 -3.06
C TYR A 136 -16.45 -22.78 -2.22
N GLN A 137 -15.61 -21.92 -2.80
CA GLN A 137 -15.81 -20.44 -2.86
C GLN A 137 -14.91 -19.77 -3.95
N HIS A 138 -13.85 -20.45 -4.45
CA HIS A 138 -12.90 -19.83 -5.40
C HIS A 138 -12.85 -20.38 -6.83
N GLU A 139 -13.54 -21.47 -7.18
CA GLU A 139 -13.82 -21.75 -8.60
C GLU A 139 -14.69 -20.66 -9.26
N GLU A 140 -15.29 -19.80 -8.43
CA GLU A 140 -16.26 -18.74 -8.77
C GLU A 140 -15.66 -17.56 -9.58
N HIS A 141 -14.33 -17.46 -9.69
CA HIS A 141 -13.66 -16.34 -10.38
C HIS A 141 -12.64 -16.80 -11.44
N TRP A 142 -12.64 -18.08 -11.79
CA TRP A 142 -11.57 -18.64 -12.60
C TRP A 142 -11.82 -18.53 -14.11
N VAL A 143 -10.96 -17.76 -14.78
CA VAL A 143 -10.89 -17.59 -16.22
C VAL A 143 -9.50 -17.95 -16.71
N ILE A 144 -9.41 -18.76 -17.77
CA ILE A 144 -8.12 -19.17 -18.35
C ILE A 144 -7.49 -17.99 -19.10
N ARG A 145 -6.56 -17.30 -18.41
CA ARG A 145 -5.73 -16.22 -18.96
C ARG A 145 -4.57 -16.77 -19.79
N ASN A 146 -4.09 -15.98 -20.77
CA ASN A 146 -2.93 -16.38 -21.58
C ASN A 146 -1.65 -16.41 -20.75
N GLU A 147 -1.59 -15.55 -19.75
CA GLU A 147 -0.46 -15.38 -18.83
C GLU A 147 -0.39 -16.52 -17.79
N GLN A 148 -1.50 -17.23 -17.59
CA GLN A 148 -1.64 -18.19 -16.50
C GLN A 148 -0.60 -19.32 -16.52
N PRO A 149 -0.34 -20.01 -17.65
CA PRO A 149 0.66 -21.10 -17.66
C PRO A 149 2.04 -20.62 -17.24
N LYS A 150 2.39 -19.38 -17.60
CA LYS A 150 3.64 -18.75 -17.19
C LYS A 150 3.66 -18.49 -15.68
N VAL A 151 2.59 -17.96 -15.11
CA VAL A 151 2.50 -17.74 -13.65
C VAL A 151 2.51 -19.05 -12.88
N ASP A 152 1.81 -20.08 -13.38
CA ASP A 152 1.83 -21.42 -12.78
C ASP A 152 3.26 -22.00 -12.74
N ASP A 153 4.04 -21.84 -13.80
CA ASP A 153 5.43 -22.29 -13.85
C ASP A 153 6.34 -21.54 -12.87
N ILE A 154 6.13 -20.22 -12.73
CA ILE A 154 6.89 -19.36 -11.82
C ILE A 154 6.61 -19.76 -10.37
N VAL A 155 5.34 -19.82 -9.99
CA VAL A 155 4.92 -20.14 -8.62
C VAL A 155 5.23 -21.59 -8.27
N ALA A 156 5.23 -22.51 -9.23
CA ALA A 156 5.70 -23.89 -9.02
C ALA A 156 7.24 -24.01 -8.87
N GLY A 157 7.99 -22.90 -8.97
CA GLY A 157 9.45 -22.90 -8.89
C GLY A 157 10.16 -23.56 -10.08
N ARG A 158 9.46 -23.75 -11.21
CA ARG A 158 10.04 -24.32 -12.43
C ARG A 158 10.90 -23.31 -13.20
N ARG A 159 10.62 -22.02 -13.04
CA ARG A 159 11.41 -20.92 -13.61
C ARG A 159 12.25 -20.26 -12.52
N THR A 160 13.56 -20.29 -12.68
CA THR A 160 14.52 -19.64 -11.77
C THR A 160 15.37 -18.63 -12.54
N GLY A 161 16.14 -17.79 -11.84
CA GLY A 161 17.04 -16.82 -12.48
C GLY A 161 16.50 -15.41 -12.63
N HIS A 162 15.21 -15.21 -12.34
CA HIS A 162 14.46 -13.97 -12.51
C HIS A 162 13.59 -13.66 -11.28
N TYR A 163 13.25 -12.39 -11.11
CA TYR A 163 12.15 -11.96 -10.26
C TYR A 163 11.13 -11.22 -11.13
N TYR A 164 9.87 -11.18 -10.70
CA TYR A 164 8.76 -10.82 -11.57
C TYR A 164 8.00 -9.63 -11.04
N LEU A 165 7.62 -8.72 -11.93
CA LEU A 165 6.67 -7.64 -11.66
C LEU A 165 5.40 -7.89 -12.47
N MET A 166 4.31 -8.24 -11.78
CA MET A 166 2.98 -8.27 -12.35
C MET A 166 2.39 -6.86 -12.29
N ILE A 167 2.05 -6.31 -13.46
CA ILE A 167 1.51 -4.96 -13.59
C ILE A 167 0.23 -4.98 -14.41
N GLY A 168 -0.74 -4.17 -14.04
CA GLY A 168 -1.99 -4.02 -14.79
C GLY A 168 -3.04 -3.36 -13.92
N GLU A 169 -4.20 -3.05 -14.47
CA GLU A 169 -5.18 -2.21 -13.79
C GLU A 169 -5.83 -2.91 -12.59
N LYS A 170 -6.38 -2.10 -11.70
CA LYS A 170 -7.16 -2.61 -10.57
C LYS A 170 -8.33 -3.45 -11.06
N GLY A 171 -8.45 -4.66 -10.53
CA GLY A 171 -9.56 -5.56 -10.88
C GLY A 171 -9.38 -6.35 -12.19
N THR A 172 -8.18 -6.39 -12.78
CA THR A 172 -7.87 -7.34 -13.86
C THR A 172 -7.72 -8.78 -13.37
N GLY A 173 -7.45 -9.02 -12.07
CA GLY A 173 -7.38 -10.37 -11.50
C GLY A 173 -5.96 -10.93 -11.30
N LYS A 174 -4.96 -10.05 -11.19
CA LYS A 174 -3.57 -10.38 -10.87
C LYS A 174 -3.45 -11.24 -9.61
N THR A 175 -4.08 -10.81 -8.51
CA THR A 175 -4.10 -11.55 -7.23
C THR A 175 -4.77 -12.91 -7.36
N SER A 176 -5.89 -12.99 -8.10
CA SER A 176 -6.61 -14.25 -8.33
C SER A 176 -5.76 -15.25 -9.11
N MET A 177 -4.97 -14.78 -10.08
CA MET A 177 -4.03 -15.59 -10.86
C MET A 177 -2.90 -16.15 -9.98
N LEU A 178 -2.38 -15.37 -9.02
CA LEU A 178 -1.37 -15.82 -8.06
C LEU A 178 -1.91 -16.85 -7.07
N LEU A 179 -3.07 -16.59 -6.48
CA LEU A 179 -3.74 -17.51 -5.54
C LEU A 179 -4.04 -18.86 -6.20
N GLU A 180 -4.49 -18.87 -7.46
CA GLU A 180 -4.74 -20.10 -8.20
C GLU A 180 -3.45 -20.88 -8.48
N ALA A 181 -2.37 -20.19 -8.85
CA ALA A 181 -1.08 -20.82 -9.05
C ALA A 181 -0.55 -21.46 -7.75
N MET A 182 -0.71 -20.77 -6.61
CA MET A 182 -0.40 -21.31 -5.29
C MET A 182 -1.28 -22.53 -4.95
N ARG A 183 -2.58 -22.47 -5.25
CA ARG A 183 -3.53 -23.58 -5.00
C ARG A 183 -3.11 -24.86 -5.72
N LYS A 184 -2.67 -24.77 -6.98
CA LYS A 184 -2.24 -25.93 -7.78
C LYS A 184 -1.07 -26.71 -7.15
N ILE A 185 -0.28 -26.05 -6.31
CA ILE A 185 0.84 -26.66 -5.58
C ILE A 185 0.58 -26.72 -4.06
N ASN A 186 -0.67 -26.49 -3.63
CA ASN A 186 -1.07 -26.45 -2.22
C ASN A 186 -0.25 -25.47 -1.35
N GLY A 187 0.18 -24.35 -1.92
CA GLY A 187 1.03 -23.35 -1.24
C GLY A 187 2.46 -23.84 -0.96
N ASN A 188 2.88 -24.99 -1.48
CA ASN A 188 4.21 -25.50 -1.22
C ASN A 188 5.30 -24.53 -1.69
N SER A 189 6.27 -24.26 -0.82
CA SER A 189 7.38 -23.34 -1.07
C SER A 189 6.98 -21.91 -1.39
N CYS A 190 5.75 -21.50 -1.07
CA CYS A 190 5.26 -20.13 -1.26
C CYS A 190 5.01 -19.45 0.09
N ALA A 191 5.23 -18.14 0.12
CA ALA A 191 4.70 -17.25 1.15
C ALA A 191 4.17 -15.98 0.47
N MET A 192 2.98 -15.53 0.87
CA MET A 192 2.35 -14.33 0.32
C MET A 192 1.91 -13.36 1.41
N PHE A 193 2.11 -12.07 1.19
CA PHE A 193 1.55 -11.01 2.05
C PHE A 193 1.21 -9.74 1.26
N GLU A 194 0.40 -8.87 1.86
CA GLU A 194 0.03 -7.58 1.27
C GLU A 194 0.95 -6.46 1.75
N ALA A 195 1.49 -5.69 0.80
CA ALA A 195 2.22 -4.47 1.08
C ALA A 195 1.32 -3.43 1.78
N HIS A 196 1.97 -2.46 2.41
CA HIS A 196 1.31 -1.41 3.17
C HIS A 196 2.14 -0.12 3.10
N ALA A 197 1.46 1.01 3.22
CA ALA A 197 2.05 2.34 3.22
C ALA A 197 2.99 2.58 4.42
N ASP A 198 2.57 2.11 5.61
CA ASP A 198 3.34 2.17 6.85
C ASP A 198 4.34 1.00 6.93
N LEU A 199 5.62 1.32 7.12
CA LEU A 199 6.73 0.37 7.23
C LEU A 199 6.59 -0.59 8.42
N GLU A 200 6.03 -0.16 9.55
CA GLU A 200 5.83 -1.03 10.71
C GLU A 200 4.78 -2.10 10.42
N ILE A 201 3.70 -1.71 9.75
CA ILE A 201 2.65 -2.65 9.33
C ILE A 201 3.20 -3.59 8.24
N PHE A 202 4.02 -3.07 7.31
CA PHE A 202 4.72 -3.91 6.33
C PHE A 202 5.60 -4.96 7.03
N ARG A 203 6.42 -4.53 8.00
CA ARG A 203 7.27 -5.40 8.81
C ARG A 203 6.45 -6.49 9.49
N ILE A 204 5.37 -6.14 10.19
CA ILE A 204 4.51 -7.11 10.90
C ILE A 204 3.88 -8.11 9.93
N ARG A 205 3.40 -7.66 8.76
CA ARG A 205 2.80 -8.56 7.75
C ARG A 205 3.84 -9.51 7.15
N LEU A 206 5.05 -9.02 6.87
CA LEU A 206 6.17 -9.85 6.44
C LEU A 206 6.52 -10.89 7.51
N GLY A 207 6.62 -10.48 8.77
CA GLY A 207 6.90 -11.39 9.89
C GLY A 207 5.87 -12.52 9.98
N LYS A 208 4.58 -12.18 9.92
CA LYS A 208 3.50 -13.18 9.92
C LYS A 208 3.59 -14.16 8.75
N ALA A 209 3.87 -13.67 7.54
CA ALA A 209 3.97 -14.51 6.35
C ALA A 209 5.20 -15.43 6.36
N LEU A 210 6.27 -15.03 7.05
CA LEU A 210 7.49 -15.81 7.20
C LEU A 210 7.57 -16.59 8.53
N ASP A 211 6.50 -16.60 9.33
CA ASP A 211 6.50 -17.10 10.72
C ASP A 211 7.75 -16.63 11.52
N TYR A 212 8.02 -15.33 11.40
CA TYR A 212 9.19 -14.65 11.95
C TYR A 212 8.78 -13.63 13.02
N GLU A 213 9.16 -13.92 14.26
CA GLU A 213 9.00 -13.04 15.42
C GLU A 213 10.18 -12.05 15.46
N PHE A 214 9.87 -10.76 15.48
CA PHE A 214 10.89 -9.71 15.58
C PHE A 214 11.37 -9.57 17.03
N HIS A 215 12.50 -8.88 17.23
CA HIS A 215 13.17 -8.83 18.53
C HIS A 215 12.37 -8.16 19.67
N GLU A 216 11.29 -7.45 19.35
CA GLU A 216 10.30 -6.99 20.33
C GLU A 216 9.70 -8.16 21.15
N ASP A 217 9.65 -9.35 20.57
CA ASP A 217 9.20 -10.59 21.21
C ASP A 217 10.34 -11.40 21.87
N TYR A 218 11.59 -10.90 21.87
CA TYR A 218 12.73 -11.60 22.43
C TYR A 218 12.78 -11.50 23.96
N ILE A 219 12.46 -12.61 24.63
CA ILE A 219 12.49 -12.78 26.10
C ILE A 219 13.89 -12.55 26.72
N GLY A 220 14.97 -12.39 25.94
CA GLY A 220 16.32 -12.14 26.48
C GLY A 220 16.48 -10.86 27.30
N SER A 221 15.49 -9.97 27.30
CA SER A 221 15.36 -8.88 28.29
C SER A 221 15.35 -9.38 29.73
N LEU A 222 14.87 -10.60 29.99
CA LEU A 222 14.89 -11.26 31.31
C LEU A 222 16.33 -11.47 31.85
N PHE A 223 17.33 -11.55 30.97
CA PHE A 223 18.74 -11.76 31.32
C PHE A 223 19.59 -10.49 31.20
N SER A 224 18.98 -9.30 31.05
CA SER A 224 19.70 -8.04 30.79
C SER A 224 20.67 -8.10 29.59
N ILE A 225 20.52 -9.09 28.72
CA ILE A 225 21.20 -9.13 27.43
C ILE A 225 20.50 -8.08 26.58
N ARG A 226 21.15 -6.93 26.40
CA ARG A 226 20.64 -5.88 25.51
C ARG A 226 20.38 -6.51 24.14
N GLY A 227 19.12 -6.47 23.70
CA GLY A 227 18.80 -6.75 22.31
C GLY A 227 19.54 -5.79 21.38
N PRO A 228 19.58 -6.05 20.07
CA PRO A 228 20.02 -5.06 19.11
C PRO A 228 19.25 -3.74 19.38
N ARG A 229 19.95 -2.61 19.41
CA ARG A 229 19.38 -1.25 19.61
C ARG A 229 18.11 -1.06 18.77
N ASP A 230 17.19 -0.19 19.25
CA ASP A 230 15.99 0.28 18.53
C ASP A 230 16.21 0.26 17.02
N THR A 231 15.66 -0.76 16.36
CA THR A 231 15.84 -0.95 14.94
C THR A 231 14.69 -0.35 14.19
N THR A 232 15.01 0.37 13.12
CA THR A 232 14.00 0.83 12.17
C THR A 232 13.35 -0.38 11.52
N ALA A 233 12.07 -0.25 11.15
CA ALA A 233 11.34 -1.31 10.46
C ALA A 233 12.11 -1.88 9.25
N LEU A 234 12.81 -1.02 8.51
CA LEU A 234 13.61 -1.39 7.34
C LEU A 234 14.77 -2.33 7.69
N LEU A 235 15.49 -2.08 8.79
CA LEU A 235 16.56 -2.97 9.26
C LEU A 235 16.03 -4.32 9.73
N ASP A 236 14.83 -4.35 10.31
CA ASP A 236 14.21 -5.58 10.75
C ASP A 236 13.70 -6.43 9.58
N ILE A 237 13.12 -5.79 8.56
CA ILE A 237 12.78 -6.45 7.29
C ILE A 237 14.04 -7.07 6.66
N GLU A 238 15.14 -6.32 6.60
CA GLU A 238 16.42 -6.81 6.08
C GLU A 238 16.95 -8.02 6.88
N ARG A 239 16.80 -8.02 8.20
CA ARG A 239 17.16 -9.18 9.03
C ARG A 239 16.28 -10.40 8.74
N ALA A 240 14.98 -10.21 8.55
CA ALA A 240 14.07 -11.28 8.17
C ALA A 240 14.48 -11.88 6.81
N PHE A 241 14.82 -11.04 5.82
CA PHE A 241 15.34 -11.47 4.53
C PHE A 241 16.67 -12.24 4.63
N ASN A 242 17.59 -11.83 5.51
CA ASN A 242 18.81 -12.59 5.79
C ASN A 242 18.54 -13.98 6.39
N LYS A 243 17.46 -14.14 7.17
CA LYS A 243 17.05 -15.45 7.72
C LYS A 243 16.39 -16.30 6.64
N LEU A 244 15.55 -15.70 5.80
CA LEU A 244 14.92 -16.34 4.65
C LEU A 244 15.96 -16.94 3.71
N GLU A 245 17.03 -16.20 3.43
CA GLU A 245 18.14 -16.67 2.61
C GLU A 245 18.84 -17.91 3.21
N LYS A 246 19.00 -17.97 4.54
CA LYS A 246 19.57 -19.14 5.24
C LYS A 246 18.66 -20.36 5.14
N VAL A 247 17.35 -20.16 5.24
CA VAL A 247 16.35 -21.22 5.04
C VAL A 247 16.42 -21.72 3.59
N ALA A 248 16.41 -20.81 2.61
CA ALA A 248 16.53 -21.15 1.19
C ALA A 248 17.80 -21.95 0.87
N LEU A 249 18.95 -21.56 1.42
CA LEU A 249 20.21 -22.30 1.29
C LEU A 249 20.14 -23.71 1.87
N THR A 250 19.49 -23.86 3.02
CA THR A 250 19.31 -25.16 3.69
C THR A 250 18.41 -26.06 2.86
N ARG A 251 17.27 -25.55 2.38
CA ARG A 251 16.34 -26.25 1.50
C ARG A 251 16.96 -26.66 0.17
N ARG A 252 17.80 -25.81 -0.42
CA ARG A 252 18.54 -26.15 -1.64
C ARG A 252 19.48 -27.34 -1.44
N ARG A 253 20.17 -27.41 -0.29
CA ARG A 253 21.05 -28.54 0.05
C ARG A 253 20.29 -29.85 0.24
N SER A 254 19.03 -29.80 0.69
CA SER A 254 18.14 -30.96 0.78
C SER A 254 17.45 -31.31 -0.53
N GLY A 255 17.72 -30.61 -1.63
CA GLY A 255 17.10 -30.86 -2.93
C GLY A 255 15.65 -30.36 -3.06
N SER A 256 15.21 -29.47 -2.17
CA SER A 256 13.88 -28.87 -2.22
C SER A 256 13.78 -27.82 -3.34
N SER A 257 12.54 -27.52 -3.76
CA SER A 257 12.26 -26.41 -4.69
C SER A 257 12.70 -25.06 -4.11
N PRO A 258 13.07 -24.09 -4.98
CA PRO A 258 13.31 -22.71 -4.58
C PRO A 258 12.11 -22.11 -3.84
N LEU A 259 12.36 -21.14 -2.97
CA LEU A 259 11.30 -20.41 -2.27
C LEU A 259 10.65 -19.37 -3.19
N ILE A 260 9.36 -19.16 -3.05
CA ILE A 260 8.61 -18.12 -3.75
C ILE A 260 8.09 -17.12 -2.72
N LEU A 261 8.49 -15.85 -2.86
CA LEU A 261 8.01 -14.76 -2.02
C LEU A 261 7.13 -13.83 -2.85
N ILE A 262 5.86 -13.73 -2.48
CA ILE A 262 4.87 -12.93 -3.20
C ILE A 262 4.52 -11.70 -2.35
N ILE A 263 4.83 -10.51 -2.87
CA ILE A 263 4.46 -9.22 -2.27
C ILE A 263 3.32 -8.65 -3.09
N ASN A 264 2.11 -8.74 -2.54
CA ASN A 264 0.90 -8.28 -3.19
C ASN A 264 0.69 -6.78 -2.98
N SER A 265 0.02 -6.12 -3.92
CA SER A 265 -0.37 -4.70 -3.84
C SER A 265 0.80 -3.74 -3.55
N THR A 266 1.95 -3.94 -4.21
CA THR A 266 3.17 -3.14 -4.02
C THR A 266 2.97 -1.63 -4.24
N HIS A 267 2.00 -1.25 -5.08
CA HIS A 267 1.58 0.15 -5.27
C HIS A 267 1.08 0.85 -4.00
N LEU A 268 0.72 0.11 -2.93
CA LEU A 268 0.33 0.68 -1.65
C LEU A 268 1.52 1.21 -0.83
N VAL A 269 2.75 0.85 -1.18
CA VAL A 269 3.94 1.48 -0.62
C VAL A 269 3.91 2.95 -1.03
N ARG A 270 4.18 3.87 -0.09
CA ARG A 270 4.17 5.30 -0.41
C ARG A 270 5.36 5.64 -1.30
N ASP A 271 5.14 6.58 -2.21
CA ASP A 271 6.23 7.19 -2.97
C ASP A 271 6.88 8.34 -2.17
N ASP A 272 7.30 8.02 -0.94
CA ASP A 272 8.10 8.87 -0.06
C ASP A 272 9.49 8.26 0.15
N HIS A 273 10.37 8.95 0.87
CA HIS A 273 11.75 8.48 1.08
C HIS A 273 11.80 7.07 1.67
N ASP A 274 10.97 6.81 2.68
CA ASP A 274 10.91 5.53 3.40
C ASP A 274 10.40 4.39 2.52
N GLY A 275 9.34 4.62 1.75
CA GLY A 275 8.80 3.65 0.81
C GLY A 275 9.72 3.40 -0.39
N GLN A 276 10.39 4.44 -0.88
CA GLN A 276 11.39 4.32 -1.95
C GLN A 276 12.61 3.51 -1.51
N ASP A 277 13.07 3.68 -0.27
CA ASP A 277 14.16 2.88 0.32
C ASP A 277 13.73 1.42 0.52
N LEU A 278 12.50 1.18 0.98
CA LEU A 278 11.94 -0.17 1.11
C LEU A 278 11.92 -0.90 -0.24
N LEU A 279 11.39 -0.27 -1.30
CA LEU A 279 11.34 -0.88 -2.63
C LEU A 279 12.73 -1.14 -3.19
N GLU A 280 13.68 -0.23 -2.98
CA GLU A 280 15.06 -0.41 -3.41
C GLU A 280 15.74 -1.58 -2.69
N MET A 281 15.55 -1.70 -1.37
CA MET A 281 16.06 -2.85 -0.60
C MET A 281 15.45 -4.18 -1.07
N ILE A 282 14.12 -4.22 -1.27
CA ILE A 282 13.44 -5.42 -1.80
C ILE A 282 13.99 -5.77 -3.18
N GLN A 283 14.20 -4.78 -4.04
CA GLN A 283 14.76 -4.99 -5.38
C GLN A 283 16.18 -5.56 -5.32
N GLN A 284 17.06 -4.99 -4.51
CA GLN A 284 18.43 -5.47 -4.35
C GLN A 284 18.46 -6.93 -3.89
N ARG A 285 17.58 -7.30 -2.94
CA ARG A 285 17.42 -8.69 -2.49
C ARG A 285 16.87 -9.60 -3.57
N ALA A 286 15.84 -9.17 -4.31
CA ALA A 286 15.25 -9.93 -5.39
C ALA A 286 16.27 -10.20 -6.51
N GLU A 287 17.10 -9.23 -6.88
CA GLU A 287 18.19 -9.39 -7.85
C GLU A 287 19.23 -10.44 -7.39
N GLN A 288 19.66 -10.38 -6.12
CA GLN A 288 20.59 -11.35 -5.54
C GLN A 288 20.01 -12.76 -5.46
N TRP A 289 18.75 -12.89 -5.05
CA TRP A 289 18.08 -14.19 -4.96
C TRP A 289 17.78 -14.79 -6.32
N ALA A 290 17.39 -13.97 -7.30
CA ALA A 290 17.23 -14.39 -8.68
C ALA A 290 18.57 -14.90 -9.25
N ALA A 291 19.67 -14.18 -9.03
CA ALA A 291 21.00 -14.58 -9.50
C ALA A 291 21.48 -15.91 -8.90
N SER A 292 21.16 -16.17 -7.63
CA SER A 292 21.57 -17.39 -6.91
C SER A 292 20.58 -18.56 -7.10
N GLY A 293 19.36 -18.29 -7.57
CA GLY A 293 18.28 -19.25 -7.72
C GLY A 293 17.73 -19.76 -6.38
N LEU A 294 17.81 -18.95 -5.32
CA LEU A 294 17.39 -19.32 -3.97
C LEU A 294 15.93 -18.95 -3.69
N VAL A 295 15.55 -17.73 -4.03
CA VAL A 295 14.21 -17.19 -3.83
C VAL A 295 13.77 -16.50 -5.13
N THR A 296 12.54 -16.78 -5.57
CA THR A 296 11.89 -16.06 -6.66
C THR A 296 10.91 -15.07 -6.05
N THR A 297 11.15 -13.78 -6.23
CA THR A 297 10.26 -12.73 -5.74
C THR A 297 9.25 -12.35 -6.82
N ILE A 298 7.97 -12.24 -6.45
CA ILE A 298 6.89 -11.75 -7.31
C ILE A 298 6.30 -10.50 -6.66
N LEU A 299 6.38 -9.37 -7.35
CA LEU A 299 5.76 -8.10 -6.96
C LEU A 299 4.48 -7.92 -7.78
N ASN A 300 3.35 -7.62 -7.15
CA ASN A 300 2.11 -7.31 -7.85
C ASN A 300 1.73 -5.85 -7.63
N SER A 301 1.60 -5.08 -8.71
CA SER A 301 1.28 -3.65 -8.68
C SER A 301 0.11 -3.31 -9.60
N ASP A 302 -0.74 -2.38 -9.16
CA ASP A 302 -1.77 -1.80 -10.00
C ASP A 302 -1.23 -0.58 -10.77
N ASP A 303 -0.27 0.14 -10.16
CA ASP A 303 0.22 1.42 -10.65
C ASP A 303 1.57 1.29 -11.36
N TYR A 304 1.81 2.20 -12.32
CA TYR A 304 3.00 2.26 -13.15
C TYR A 304 4.26 2.77 -12.43
N TRP A 305 4.11 3.61 -11.40
CA TRP A 305 5.26 4.22 -10.71
C TRP A 305 6.20 3.17 -10.09
N VAL A 306 5.64 2.04 -9.62
CA VAL A 306 6.43 0.90 -9.11
C VAL A 306 7.35 0.35 -10.20
N TYR A 307 6.84 0.20 -11.43
CA TYR A 307 7.67 -0.22 -12.56
C TYR A 307 8.73 0.83 -12.89
N GLU A 308 8.38 2.11 -12.95
CA GLU A 308 9.34 3.19 -13.23
C GLU A 308 10.49 3.23 -12.21
N ARG A 309 10.17 3.04 -10.93
CA ARG A 309 11.16 2.96 -9.84
C ARG A 309 12.08 1.75 -10.00
N LEU A 310 11.51 0.57 -10.21
CA LEU A 310 12.27 -0.68 -10.30
C LEU A 310 13.08 -0.78 -11.60
N LYS A 311 12.64 -0.17 -12.70
CA LYS A 311 13.35 -0.25 -13.99
C LYS A 311 14.81 0.21 -13.93
N ARG A 312 15.16 1.09 -12.98
CA ARG A 312 16.53 1.66 -12.83
C ARG A 312 17.60 0.61 -12.55
N TYR A 313 17.27 -0.43 -11.79
CA TYR A 313 18.22 -1.48 -11.37
C TYR A 313 17.78 -2.89 -11.79
N ALA A 314 16.89 -2.98 -12.79
CA ALA A 314 16.29 -4.22 -13.25
C ALA A 314 17.17 -4.95 -14.29
N THR A 315 18.08 -5.79 -13.82
CA THR A 315 18.86 -6.70 -14.68
C THR A 315 18.14 -8.03 -14.89
N ARG A 316 17.47 -8.55 -13.85
CA ARG A 316 16.78 -9.85 -13.88
C ARG A 316 15.26 -9.75 -13.74
N MET A 317 14.72 -8.54 -13.66
CA MET A 317 13.29 -8.32 -13.60
C MET A 317 12.62 -8.72 -14.91
N GLU A 318 11.55 -9.51 -14.82
CA GLU A 318 10.65 -9.76 -15.93
C GLU A 318 9.27 -9.18 -15.62
N VAL A 319 8.76 -8.36 -16.54
CA VAL A 319 7.43 -7.76 -16.40
C VAL A 319 6.37 -8.67 -17.02
N ILE A 320 5.29 -8.91 -16.27
CA ILE A 320 4.12 -9.66 -16.73
C ILE A 320 2.94 -8.69 -16.76
N PRO A 321 2.61 -8.11 -17.93
CA PRO A 321 1.45 -7.26 -18.07
C PRO A 321 0.17 -8.10 -17.99
N VAL A 322 -0.79 -7.64 -17.19
CA VAL A 322 -2.09 -8.30 -16.98
C VAL A 322 -3.19 -7.31 -17.31
N THR A 323 -3.64 -7.34 -18.55
CA THR A 323 -4.67 -6.44 -19.08
C THR A 323 -6.08 -7.00 -18.88
N ASP A 324 -7.07 -6.21 -19.28
CA ASP A 324 -8.43 -6.66 -19.51
C ASP A 324 -8.49 -7.89 -20.43
N LEU A 325 -9.52 -8.72 -20.25
CA LEU A 325 -9.72 -9.91 -21.06
C LEU A 325 -10.12 -9.52 -22.50
N PRO A 326 -9.54 -10.18 -23.52
CA PRO A 326 -10.06 -10.11 -24.88
C PRO A 326 -11.52 -10.58 -24.95
N LYS A 327 -12.26 -10.13 -25.97
CA LYS A 327 -13.71 -10.37 -26.08
C LYS A 327 -14.09 -11.83 -25.94
N ASP A 328 -13.44 -12.74 -26.65
CA ASP A 328 -13.70 -14.18 -26.60
C ASP A 328 -13.65 -14.74 -25.15
N LYS A 329 -12.60 -14.38 -24.41
CA LYS A 329 -12.37 -14.81 -23.03
C LYS A 329 -13.29 -14.11 -22.05
N ALA A 330 -13.58 -12.82 -22.25
CA ALA A 330 -14.52 -12.07 -21.44
C ALA A 330 -15.93 -12.66 -21.54
N MET A 331 -16.35 -13.04 -22.73
CA MET A 331 -17.64 -13.70 -23.00
C MET A 331 -17.71 -15.08 -22.35
N ALA A 332 -16.65 -15.88 -22.48
CA ALA A 332 -16.54 -17.19 -21.81
C ALA A 332 -16.57 -17.06 -20.28
N ALA A 333 -15.85 -16.07 -19.73
CA ALA A 333 -15.85 -15.76 -18.31
C ALA A 333 -17.23 -15.38 -17.79
N LEU A 334 -17.90 -14.44 -18.46
CA LEU A 334 -19.22 -13.97 -18.08
C LEU A 334 -20.25 -15.09 -18.10
N LYS A 335 -20.21 -15.95 -19.14
CA LYS A 335 -21.06 -17.15 -19.22
C LYS A 335 -20.84 -18.08 -18.03
N LYS A 336 -19.58 -18.38 -17.72
CA LYS A 336 -19.21 -19.27 -16.61
C LYS A 336 -19.65 -18.69 -15.26
N TYR A 337 -19.42 -17.41 -15.02
CA TYR A 337 -19.87 -16.74 -13.80
C TYR A 337 -21.38 -16.78 -13.65
N ARG A 338 -22.12 -16.51 -14.73
CA ARG A 338 -23.58 -16.55 -14.66
C ARG A 338 -24.12 -17.93 -14.34
N GLU A 339 -23.53 -18.96 -14.95
CA GLU A 339 -23.87 -20.36 -14.66
C GLU A 339 -23.56 -20.70 -13.19
N GLN A 340 -22.39 -20.30 -12.68
CA GLN A 340 -22.00 -20.59 -11.29
C GLN A 340 -22.85 -19.87 -10.24
N TYR A 341 -23.11 -18.57 -10.40
CA TYR A 341 -23.80 -17.78 -9.39
C TYR A 341 -25.32 -17.90 -9.46
N CYS A 342 -25.87 -18.00 -10.67
CA CYS A 342 -27.31 -17.91 -10.89
C CYS A 342 -27.90 -19.19 -11.50
N ASN A 343 -27.09 -20.20 -11.84
CA ASN A 343 -27.51 -21.41 -12.58
C ASN A 343 -28.27 -21.07 -13.88
N GLN A 344 -27.86 -20.00 -14.57
CA GLN A 344 -28.49 -19.51 -15.79
C GLN A 344 -27.50 -19.53 -16.96
N VAL A 345 -27.96 -20.04 -18.11
CA VAL A 345 -27.24 -19.94 -19.39
C VAL A 345 -27.85 -18.81 -20.20
N LEU A 346 -27.07 -17.79 -20.47
CA LEU A 346 -27.52 -16.63 -21.25
C LEU A 346 -27.23 -16.81 -22.75
N PRO A 347 -28.05 -16.23 -23.62
CA PRO A 347 -27.76 -16.17 -25.05
C PRO A 347 -26.53 -15.29 -25.31
N SER A 348 -25.76 -15.64 -26.35
CA SER A 348 -24.53 -14.91 -26.72
C SER A 348 -24.77 -13.42 -26.97
N SER A 349 -25.95 -13.04 -27.49
CA SER A 349 -26.30 -11.64 -27.73
C SER A 349 -26.34 -10.80 -26.46
N THR A 350 -26.82 -11.36 -25.34
CA THR A 350 -26.86 -10.64 -24.05
C THR A 350 -25.47 -10.52 -23.45
N LEU A 351 -24.65 -11.56 -23.59
CA LEU A 351 -23.24 -11.51 -23.15
C LEU A 351 -22.48 -10.43 -23.95
N GLU A 352 -22.74 -10.32 -25.24
CA GLU A 352 -22.08 -9.35 -26.13
C GLU A 352 -22.50 -7.92 -25.78
N GLN A 353 -23.79 -7.68 -25.53
CA GLN A 353 -24.28 -6.40 -25.04
C GLN A 353 -23.61 -5.98 -23.71
N VAL A 354 -23.35 -6.92 -22.81
CA VAL A 354 -22.65 -6.64 -21.55
C VAL A 354 -21.19 -6.28 -21.83
N TYR A 355 -20.48 -7.09 -22.62
CA TYR A 355 -19.09 -6.82 -23.00
C TYR A 355 -18.96 -5.45 -23.69
N ASP A 356 -19.85 -5.15 -24.63
CA ASP A 356 -19.82 -3.89 -25.35
C ASP A 356 -19.96 -2.71 -24.37
N LYS A 357 -20.76 -2.85 -23.31
CA LYS A 357 -20.93 -1.83 -22.25
C LYS A 357 -19.74 -1.67 -21.32
N VAL A 358 -19.24 -2.75 -20.72
CA VAL A 358 -18.28 -2.69 -19.60
C VAL A 358 -16.85 -3.13 -19.95
N GLY A 359 -16.63 -3.69 -21.13
CA GLY A 359 -15.34 -4.20 -21.57
C GLY A 359 -14.91 -5.51 -20.89
N GLY A 360 -13.60 -5.79 -20.95
CA GLY A 360 -13.00 -7.05 -20.49
C GLY A 360 -12.55 -7.07 -19.03
N ARG A 361 -12.83 -6.03 -18.24
CA ARG A 361 -12.39 -5.91 -16.85
C ARG A 361 -13.06 -6.97 -15.97
N LEU A 362 -12.25 -7.83 -15.34
CA LEU A 362 -12.74 -9.01 -14.61
C LEU A 362 -13.66 -8.65 -13.43
N SER A 363 -13.32 -7.59 -12.69
CA SER A 363 -14.13 -7.09 -11.58
C SER A 363 -15.52 -6.62 -12.03
N PHE A 364 -15.61 -5.95 -13.18
CA PHE A 364 -16.89 -5.53 -13.77
C PHE A 364 -17.69 -6.73 -14.23
N LEU A 365 -17.08 -7.66 -14.96
CA LEU A 365 -17.74 -8.90 -15.41
C LEU A 365 -18.29 -9.72 -14.23
N SER A 366 -17.51 -9.88 -13.16
CA SER A 366 -17.94 -10.59 -11.94
C SER A 366 -19.11 -9.88 -11.26
N ARG A 367 -19.04 -8.54 -11.12
CA ARG A 367 -20.11 -7.73 -10.53
C ARG A 367 -21.40 -7.83 -11.33
N VAL A 368 -21.33 -7.75 -12.66
CA VAL A 368 -22.50 -7.88 -13.55
C VAL A 368 -23.08 -9.29 -13.49
N ALA A 369 -22.24 -10.33 -13.51
CA ALA A 369 -22.69 -11.72 -13.49
C ALA A 369 -23.52 -12.08 -12.24
N LYS A 370 -23.15 -11.52 -11.08
CA LYS A 370 -23.81 -11.72 -9.78
C LYS A 370 -25.14 -10.98 -9.63
N SER A 371 -25.42 -10.01 -10.50
CA SER A 371 -26.60 -9.15 -10.38
C SER A 371 -27.82 -9.77 -11.05
N ASP A 372 -29.01 -9.57 -10.48
CA ASP A 372 -30.25 -10.01 -11.11
C ASP A 372 -30.49 -9.33 -12.48
N ASP A 373 -30.26 -8.01 -12.53
CA ASP A 373 -30.40 -7.19 -13.74
C ASP A 373 -29.02 -6.74 -14.25
N MET A 374 -28.50 -7.49 -15.22
CA MET A 374 -27.18 -7.25 -15.81
C MET A 374 -27.10 -5.92 -16.55
N THR A 375 -28.14 -5.56 -17.30
CA THR A 375 -28.16 -4.33 -18.11
C THR A 375 -28.11 -3.10 -17.22
N LYS A 376 -28.96 -3.07 -16.18
CA LYS A 376 -28.95 -2.00 -15.18
C LYS A 376 -27.61 -1.91 -14.46
N THR A 377 -27.00 -3.05 -14.13
CA THR A 377 -25.69 -3.07 -13.46
C THR A 377 -24.57 -2.54 -14.35
N CYS A 378 -24.62 -2.79 -15.67
CA CYS A 378 -23.69 -2.18 -16.62
C CYS A 378 -23.85 -0.65 -16.65
N ASP A 379 -25.08 -0.15 -16.63
CA ASP A 379 -25.36 1.29 -16.61
C ASP A 379 -24.93 1.91 -15.28
N ASP A 380 -25.11 1.20 -14.16
CA ASP A 380 -24.63 1.61 -12.85
C ASP A 380 -23.10 1.69 -12.78
N ILE A 381 -22.37 0.78 -13.45
CA ILE A 381 -20.91 0.83 -13.56
C ILE A 381 -20.49 2.04 -14.38
N CYS A 382 -21.06 2.25 -15.57
CA CYS A 382 -20.73 3.41 -16.41
C CYS A 382 -21.01 4.73 -15.69
N ARG A 383 -22.14 4.81 -14.99
CA ARG A 383 -22.49 5.98 -14.18
C ARG A 383 -21.52 6.19 -13.02
N ALA A 384 -21.11 5.12 -12.34
CA ALA A 384 -20.16 5.24 -11.22
C ALA A 384 -18.80 5.80 -11.66
N GLU A 385 -18.28 5.34 -12.80
CA GLU A 385 -17.00 5.82 -13.36
C GLU A 385 -17.10 7.29 -13.78
N LYS A 386 -18.22 7.68 -14.41
CA LYS A 386 -18.50 9.09 -14.72
C LYS A 386 -18.60 9.95 -13.46
N THR A 387 -19.34 9.49 -12.47
CA THR A 387 -19.46 10.19 -11.18
C THR A 387 -18.11 10.31 -10.48
N TRP A 388 -17.27 9.27 -10.55
CA TRP A 388 -15.92 9.30 -9.99
C TRP A 388 -15.06 10.38 -10.64
N LEU A 389 -15.02 10.41 -11.98
CA LEU A 389 -14.28 11.43 -12.72
C LEU A 389 -14.76 12.85 -12.41
N LEU A 390 -16.09 13.07 -12.38
CA LEU A 390 -16.65 14.39 -12.07
C LEU A 390 -16.33 14.81 -10.63
N ASN A 391 -16.38 13.88 -9.66
CA ASN A 391 -16.06 14.20 -8.27
C ASN A 391 -14.56 14.51 -8.06
N LYS A 392 -13.69 13.98 -8.91
CA LYS A 392 -12.23 14.11 -8.78
C LYS A 392 -11.63 15.23 -9.62
N CYS A 393 -12.21 15.50 -10.80
CA CYS A 393 -11.56 16.30 -11.83
C CYS A 393 -12.50 17.30 -12.52
N TRP A 394 -13.64 17.68 -11.92
CA TRP A 394 -14.51 18.67 -12.55
C TRP A 394 -13.92 20.09 -12.51
N ILE A 395 -14.18 20.82 -13.59
CA ILE A 395 -13.70 22.17 -13.84
C ILE A 395 -14.77 23.23 -13.52
N LEU A 396 -14.36 24.36 -12.96
CA LEU A 396 -15.27 25.37 -12.40
C LEU A 396 -15.59 26.54 -13.35
N GLY A 397 -14.81 26.75 -14.42
CA GLY A 397 -14.99 27.88 -15.34
C GLY A 397 -14.39 29.19 -14.82
N GLU A 398 -14.82 30.30 -15.42
CA GLU A 398 -14.33 31.65 -15.10
C GLU A 398 -14.65 32.08 -13.66
N GLU A 399 -15.78 31.60 -13.13
CA GLU A 399 -16.30 31.92 -11.79
C GLU A 399 -15.55 31.21 -10.65
N MET A 400 -14.42 30.54 -10.93
CA MET A 400 -13.62 29.90 -9.89
C MET A 400 -12.99 30.93 -8.96
N ASP A 401 -12.96 30.58 -7.67
CA ASP A 401 -12.24 31.33 -6.64
C ASP A 401 -10.72 31.15 -6.82
N ASP A 402 -9.93 32.14 -6.40
CA ASP A 402 -8.47 32.09 -6.43
C ASP A 402 -7.93 30.99 -5.50
N ASP A 403 -8.64 30.69 -4.39
CA ASP A 403 -8.23 29.70 -3.38
C ASP A 403 -8.26 28.25 -3.88
N VAL A 404 -9.01 27.96 -4.95
CA VAL A 404 -9.15 26.60 -5.52
C VAL A 404 -8.21 26.34 -6.70
N MET A 405 -7.24 27.23 -6.95
CA MET A 405 -6.36 27.19 -8.10
C MET A 405 -5.61 25.84 -8.26
N ASP A 406 -5.06 25.28 -7.19
CA ASP A 406 -4.31 24.01 -7.28
C ASP A 406 -5.20 22.81 -7.63
N GLU A 407 -6.41 22.76 -7.08
CA GLU A 407 -7.42 21.76 -7.45
C GLU A 407 -7.83 21.93 -8.91
N GLN A 408 -8.03 23.17 -9.38
CA GLN A 408 -8.42 23.43 -10.76
C GLN A 408 -7.30 23.16 -11.77
N LYS A 409 -6.02 23.32 -11.39
CA LYS A 409 -4.89 22.83 -12.20
C LYS A 409 -4.94 21.31 -12.35
N PHE A 410 -5.25 20.60 -11.27
CA PHE A 410 -5.41 19.14 -11.29
C PHE A 410 -6.62 18.71 -12.13
N SER A 411 -7.78 19.35 -11.95
CA SER A 411 -8.98 19.02 -12.72
C SER A 411 -8.86 19.33 -14.21
N SER A 412 -8.39 20.53 -14.55
CA SER A 412 -8.25 20.97 -15.95
C SER A 412 -7.24 20.13 -16.74
N ALA A 413 -6.08 19.79 -16.15
CA ALA A 413 -5.11 18.92 -16.80
C ALA A 413 -5.66 17.52 -17.13
N ALA A 414 -6.48 16.94 -16.23
CA ALA A 414 -7.19 15.69 -16.51
C ALA A 414 -8.21 15.85 -17.66
N MET A 415 -9.00 16.92 -17.65
CA MET A 415 -10.01 17.18 -18.68
C MET A 415 -9.38 17.43 -20.06
N VAL A 416 -8.24 18.13 -20.13
CA VAL A 416 -7.48 18.33 -21.37
C VAL A 416 -6.98 16.98 -21.92
N LEU A 417 -6.44 16.10 -21.06
CA LEU A 417 -6.00 14.77 -21.49
C LEU A 417 -7.17 13.88 -21.92
N ALA A 418 -8.29 13.91 -21.19
CA ALA A 418 -9.51 13.19 -21.55
C ALA A 418 -10.04 13.63 -22.92
N LYS A 419 -10.08 14.95 -23.16
CA LYS A 419 -10.45 15.53 -24.46
C LYS A 419 -9.50 15.05 -25.56
N ALA A 420 -8.19 15.06 -25.33
CA ALA A 420 -7.21 14.59 -26.30
C ALA A 420 -7.39 13.11 -26.65
N LEU A 421 -7.72 12.25 -25.69
CA LEU A 421 -8.04 10.84 -25.94
C LEU A 421 -9.34 10.68 -26.76
N VAL A 422 -10.37 11.48 -26.47
CA VAL A 422 -11.63 11.45 -27.21
C VAL A 422 -11.45 11.96 -28.64
N ASP A 423 -10.65 13.00 -28.84
CA ASP A 423 -10.35 13.52 -30.17
C ASP A 423 -9.49 12.52 -30.97
N LEU A 424 -8.50 11.89 -30.34
CA LEU A 424 -7.74 10.79 -30.95
C LEU A 424 -8.63 9.60 -31.33
N GLU A 425 -9.62 9.23 -30.49
CA GLU A 425 -10.58 8.16 -30.79
C GLU A 425 -11.38 8.43 -32.07
N LYS A 426 -11.67 9.70 -32.39
CA LYS A 426 -12.38 10.08 -33.63
C LYS A 426 -11.49 9.95 -34.88
N GLU A 427 -10.17 10.08 -34.71
CA GLU A 427 -9.19 9.99 -35.80
C GLU A 427 -8.73 8.55 -36.08
N MET A 428 -8.97 7.62 -35.15
CA MET A 428 -8.60 6.22 -35.30
C MET A 428 -9.38 5.54 -36.42
N GLU A 429 -8.67 4.82 -37.31
CA GLU A 429 -9.30 4.03 -38.40
C GLU A 429 -10.18 2.90 -37.87
N ARG A 430 -9.83 2.35 -36.69
CA ARG A 430 -10.54 1.23 -36.05
C ARG A 430 -10.52 1.40 -34.53
N ASN A 431 -11.70 1.40 -33.92
CA ASN A 431 -11.91 1.43 -32.47
C ASN A 431 -12.46 0.09 -31.92
N TYR A 432 -12.69 -0.88 -32.79
CA TYR A 432 -13.25 -2.19 -32.43
C TYR A 432 -12.68 -3.28 -33.35
N ASP A 433 -12.27 -4.38 -32.74
CA ASP A 433 -11.88 -5.61 -33.41
C ASP A 433 -12.93 -6.71 -33.12
N PRO A 434 -13.47 -7.42 -34.14
CA PRO A 434 -14.48 -8.46 -33.89
C PRO A 434 -14.03 -9.59 -32.95
N GLU A 435 -12.74 -9.93 -32.96
CA GLU A 435 -12.16 -10.99 -32.12
C GLU A 435 -11.58 -10.46 -30.81
N GLY A 436 -10.79 -9.38 -30.85
CA GLY A 436 -10.13 -8.77 -29.70
C GLY A 436 -11.03 -7.86 -28.86
N GLY A 437 -12.03 -7.23 -29.48
CA GLY A 437 -12.99 -6.32 -28.85
C GLY A 437 -12.61 -4.85 -28.90
N HIS A 438 -12.86 -4.10 -27.81
CA HIS A 438 -12.62 -2.65 -27.77
C HIS A 438 -11.13 -2.29 -27.91
N ILE A 439 -10.83 -1.35 -28.81
CA ILE A 439 -9.50 -0.75 -28.95
C ILE A 439 -9.59 0.69 -28.42
N LEU A 440 -9.01 0.93 -27.24
CA LEU A 440 -8.99 2.26 -26.64
C LEU A 440 -7.89 3.14 -27.27
N PRO A 441 -8.10 4.47 -27.36
CA PRO A 441 -7.05 5.39 -27.77
C PRO A 441 -5.91 5.38 -26.75
N GLU A 442 -4.67 5.42 -27.25
CA GLU A 442 -3.46 5.39 -26.44
C GLU A 442 -2.52 6.54 -26.85
N ILE A 443 -2.04 7.31 -25.87
CA ILE A 443 -1.09 8.42 -26.06
C ILE A 443 0.22 8.07 -25.36
N PRO A 444 1.39 8.17 -26.01
CA PRO A 444 2.67 7.95 -25.32
C PRO A 444 2.84 8.86 -24.10
N LEU A 445 3.40 8.35 -23.00
CA LEU A 445 3.50 9.08 -21.72
C LEU A 445 4.14 10.47 -21.84
N HIS A 446 5.18 10.61 -22.65
CA HIS A 446 5.82 11.91 -22.87
C HIS A 446 4.89 12.90 -23.59
N LYS A 447 4.04 12.44 -24.51
CA LYS A 447 3.01 13.26 -25.19
C LYS A 447 1.85 13.59 -24.27
N ALA A 448 1.41 12.64 -23.43
CA ALA A 448 0.41 12.94 -22.41
C ALA A 448 0.91 14.06 -21.47
N ARG A 449 2.17 13.98 -21.02
CA ARG A 449 2.82 15.04 -20.22
C ARG A 449 2.89 16.40 -20.96
N GLU A 450 3.14 16.40 -22.27
CA GLU A 450 3.14 17.61 -23.10
C GLU A 450 1.73 18.23 -23.18
N ILE A 451 0.71 17.43 -23.47
CA ILE A 451 -0.69 17.85 -23.60
C ILE A 451 -1.20 18.47 -22.29
N MET A 452 -0.88 17.85 -21.16
CA MET A 452 -1.38 18.28 -19.86
C MET A 452 -0.67 19.51 -19.31
N THR A 453 0.55 19.79 -19.79
CA THR A 453 1.51 20.79 -19.26
C THR A 453 1.98 20.57 -17.81
N ARG A 454 1.15 19.95 -16.95
CA ARG A 454 1.44 19.48 -15.59
C ARG A 454 1.79 18.00 -15.58
N ALA A 455 3.03 17.72 -15.96
CA ALA A 455 3.55 16.36 -16.07
C ALA A 455 3.58 15.59 -14.74
N ASP A 456 3.55 16.29 -13.61
CA ASP A 456 3.59 15.74 -12.25
C ASP A 456 2.29 15.05 -11.85
N PHE A 457 1.14 15.43 -12.42
CA PHE A 457 -0.16 14.86 -12.05
C PHE A 457 -0.45 13.49 -12.66
N ILE A 458 0.27 13.07 -13.70
CA ILE A 458 -0.04 11.83 -14.43
C ILE A 458 0.00 10.59 -13.53
N GLN A 459 0.92 10.56 -12.58
CA GLN A 459 1.03 9.47 -11.60
C GLN A 459 -0.16 9.45 -10.64
N SER A 460 -0.63 10.62 -10.20
CA SER A 460 -1.80 10.74 -9.34
C SER A 460 -3.07 10.28 -10.05
N TYR A 461 -3.23 10.57 -11.35
CA TYR A 461 -4.39 10.08 -12.09
C TYR A 461 -4.36 8.57 -12.36
N ASP A 462 -3.17 7.99 -12.53
CA ASP A 462 -2.95 6.53 -12.60
C ASP A 462 -3.39 5.87 -11.28
N HIS A 463 -2.93 6.41 -10.15
CA HIS A 463 -3.31 5.95 -8.81
C HIS A 463 -4.81 6.07 -8.51
N GLU A 464 -5.47 7.12 -9.00
CA GLU A 464 -6.92 7.35 -8.84
C GLU A 464 -7.77 6.57 -9.87
N ASN A 465 -7.16 5.69 -10.68
CA ASN A 465 -7.83 4.88 -11.70
C ASN A 465 -8.62 5.72 -12.73
N ILE A 466 -8.13 6.90 -13.09
CA ILE A 466 -8.73 7.76 -14.13
C ILE A 466 -8.08 7.45 -15.48
N PHE A 467 -6.76 7.54 -15.50
CA PHE A 467 -5.94 7.07 -16.62
C PHE A 467 -5.18 5.82 -16.18
N THR A 468 -4.68 5.06 -17.13
CA THR A 468 -3.71 3.99 -16.86
C THR A 468 -2.49 4.18 -17.73
N ILE A 469 -1.31 3.96 -17.15
CA ILE A 469 -0.05 3.88 -17.88
C ILE A 469 0.36 2.41 -18.01
N ASP A 470 0.41 1.89 -19.24
CA ASP A 470 0.81 0.50 -19.49
C ASP A 470 2.34 0.30 -19.34
N SER A 471 2.79 -0.96 -19.35
CA SER A 471 4.22 -1.30 -19.29
C SER A 471 5.08 -0.75 -20.45
N ARG A 472 4.45 -0.33 -21.55
CA ARG A 472 5.08 0.31 -22.72
C ARG A 472 5.07 1.84 -22.61
N ALA A 473 4.64 2.37 -21.48
CA ALA A 473 4.47 3.81 -21.23
C ALA A 473 3.45 4.47 -22.17
N MET A 474 2.34 3.78 -22.43
CA MET A 474 1.17 4.31 -23.13
C MET A 474 0.07 4.67 -22.14
N VAL A 475 -0.50 5.85 -22.29
CA VAL A 475 -1.56 6.42 -21.46
C VAL A 475 -2.89 6.25 -22.16
N ARG A 476 -3.88 5.70 -21.46
CA ARG A 476 -5.27 5.62 -21.91
C ARG A 476 -6.24 5.78 -20.76
N ALA A 477 -7.55 5.81 -21.06
CA ALA A 477 -8.56 5.65 -20.02
C ALA A 477 -8.34 4.33 -19.26
N ASP A 478 -8.56 4.33 -17.95
CA ASP A 478 -8.39 3.12 -17.12
C ASP A 478 -9.20 1.96 -17.68
N SER A 479 -10.46 2.22 -18.03
CA SER A 479 -11.42 1.21 -18.47
C SER A 479 -12.30 1.67 -19.64
N VAL A 480 -12.99 0.73 -20.28
CA VAL A 480 -14.01 1.03 -21.31
C VAL A 480 -15.12 1.94 -20.76
N PRO A 481 -15.69 1.69 -19.56
CA PRO A 481 -16.57 2.63 -18.87
C PRO A 481 -15.99 4.03 -18.67
N MET A 482 -14.71 4.15 -18.31
CA MET A 482 -14.06 5.45 -18.14
C MET A 482 -13.91 6.20 -19.48
N GLN A 483 -13.54 5.52 -20.56
CA GLN A 483 -13.52 6.13 -21.90
C GLN A 483 -14.91 6.61 -22.33
N ARG A 484 -15.97 5.86 -22.00
CA ARG A 484 -17.36 6.29 -22.23
C ARG A 484 -17.69 7.55 -21.42
N ALA A 485 -17.25 7.62 -20.16
CA ALA A 485 -17.40 8.82 -19.35
C ALA A 485 -16.71 10.03 -19.98
N PHE A 486 -15.48 9.87 -20.50
CA PHE A 486 -14.79 10.94 -21.25
C PHE A 486 -15.61 11.43 -22.43
N ARG A 487 -16.14 10.52 -23.26
CA ARG A 487 -16.99 10.88 -24.40
C ARG A 487 -18.24 11.64 -23.97
N GLU A 488 -18.94 11.16 -22.95
CA GLU A 488 -20.17 11.79 -22.47
C GLU A 488 -19.92 13.19 -21.90
N ILE A 489 -18.78 13.40 -21.23
CA ILE A 489 -18.42 14.69 -20.65
C ILE A 489 -17.96 15.67 -21.73
N CYS A 490 -17.10 15.22 -22.65
CA CYS A 490 -16.66 16.06 -23.78
C CYS A 490 -17.81 16.42 -24.73
N ALA A 491 -18.91 15.67 -24.71
CA ALA A 491 -20.11 15.94 -25.48
C ALA A 491 -21.11 16.87 -24.76
N ILE A 492 -20.83 17.32 -23.52
CA ILE A 492 -21.67 18.30 -22.83
C ILE A 492 -21.64 19.62 -23.62
N GLU A 493 -22.81 20.25 -23.78
CA GLU A 493 -22.93 21.53 -24.46
C GLU A 493 -22.05 22.59 -23.78
N ASN A 494 -21.30 23.35 -24.57
CA ASN A 494 -20.32 24.34 -24.11
C ASN A 494 -19.15 23.79 -23.27
N PHE A 495 -18.88 22.48 -23.29
CA PHE A 495 -17.74 21.89 -22.57
C PHE A 495 -16.41 22.55 -22.94
N ASP A 496 -16.13 22.69 -24.25
CA ASP A 496 -14.86 23.27 -24.73
C ASP A 496 -14.69 24.70 -24.22
N SER A 497 -15.74 25.52 -24.32
CA SER A 497 -15.71 26.90 -23.78
C SER A 497 -15.54 26.93 -22.27
N HIS A 498 -16.20 26.03 -21.54
CA HIS A 498 -16.09 25.95 -20.07
C HIS A 498 -14.67 25.53 -19.64
N LEU A 499 -14.03 24.64 -20.39
CA LEU A 499 -12.64 24.24 -20.21
C LEU A 499 -11.68 25.38 -20.51
N ASP A 500 -11.85 26.07 -21.65
CA ASP A 500 -11.03 27.20 -22.04
C ASP A 500 -11.13 28.35 -21.04
N SER A 501 -12.33 28.69 -20.56
CA SER A 501 -12.54 29.68 -19.50
C SER A 501 -11.87 29.28 -18.18
N THR A 502 -11.83 27.99 -17.85
CA THR A 502 -11.11 27.49 -16.67
C THR A 502 -9.60 27.70 -16.84
N LEU A 503 -9.05 27.36 -18.02
CA LEU A 503 -7.62 27.49 -18.30
C LEU A 503 -7.17 28.96 -18.33
N GLU A 504 -7.95 29.84 -18.95
CA GLU A 504 -7.70 31.28 -19.00
C GLU A 504 -7.69 31.87 -17.58
N ARG A 505 -8.70 31.56 -16.77
CA ARG A 505 -8.78 32.02 -15.39
C ARG A 505 -7.63 31.52 -14.52
N ILE A 506 -7.18 30.27 -14.67
CA ILE A 506 -5.96 29.78 -14.00
C ILE A 506 -4.75 30.63 -14.42
N GLY A 507 -4.62 30.91 -15.71
CA GLY A 507 -3.56 31.75 -16.27
C GLY A 507 -3.55 33.17 -15.69
N ASP A 508 -4.72 33.78 -15.54
CA ASP A 508 -4.90 35.11 -14.96
C ASP A 508 -4.45 35.15 -13.50
N ILE A 509 -4.89 34.18 -12.68
CA ILE A 509 -4.51 34.14 -11.25
C ILE A 509 -2.99 33.88 -11.11
N GLU A 510 -2.41 32.99 -11.92
CA GLU A 510 -0.96 32.80 -11.94
C GLU A 510 -0.20 34.06 -12.37
N SER A 511 -0.75 34.85 -13.30
CA SER A 511 -0.14 36.10 -13.76
C SER A 511 -0.08 37.15 -12.65
N LEU A 512 -1.14 37.26 -11.84
CA LEU A 512 -1.20 38.13 -10.66
C LEU A 512 -0.19 37.70 -9.60
N GLY A 513 -0.04 36.39 -9.36
CA GLY A 513 0.97 35.87 -8.44
C GLY A 513 2.42 36.12 -8.88
N ARG A 514 2.67 36.30 -10.19
CA ARG A 514 3.99 36.62 -10.75
C ARG A 514 4.30 38.12 -10.77
N THR A 515 3.29 38.98 -10.66
CA THR A 515 3.52 40.43 -10.55
C THR A 515 4.10 40.78 -9.19
N ARG A 516 5.33 41.30 -9.18
CA ARG A 516 5.96 41.84 -7.97
C ARG A 516 5.30 43.17 -7.62
N GLU A 517 4.65 43.25 -6.47
CA GLU A 517 4.23 44.52 -5.90
C GLU A 517 5.48 45.30 -5.43
N LEU A 518 5.72 46.48 -6.02
CA LEU A 518 6.74 47.41 -5.55
C LEU A 518 6.11 48.38 -4.54
N THR A 519 6.09 48.00 -3.26
CA THR A 519 5.64 48.90 -2.19
C THR A 519 6.76 49.87 -1.82
N ILE A 520 6.64 51.14 -2.23
CA ILE A 520 7.59 52.21 -1.90
C ILE A 520 7.26 52.79 -0.52
N LYS A 521 7.96 52.30 0.52
CA LYS A 521 7.64 52.58 1.93
C LYS A 521 7.75 54.05 2.34
N ASP A 522 8.67 54.85 1.77
CA ASP A 522 8.83 56.26 2.19
C ASP A 522 7.83 57.22 1.53
N LEU A 523 6.88 56.74 0.73
CA LEU A 523 5.74 57.57 0.32
C LEU A 523 4.63 57.59 1.40
N TRP A 524 4.71 56.71 2.42
CA TRP A 524 3.87 56.82 3.61
C TRP A 524 4.27 58.05 4.46
N ASN A 525 3.30 58.73 5.07
CA ASN A 525 3.49 59.98 5.85
C ASN A 525 4.03 61.20 5.07
N LYS A 526 3.52 61.46 3.85
CA LYS A 526 3.90 62.64 3.02
C LYS A 526 5.37 62.68 2.59
N GLY A 527 6.08 61.55 2.61
CA GLY A 527 7.45 61.51 2.12
C GLY A 527 7.51 61.74 0.61
N LYS A 528 8.65 62.24 0.13
CA LYS A 528 8.87 62.63 -1.26
C LYS A 528 10.17 62.03 -1.75
N TYR A 529 10.16 61.53 -2.99
CA TYR A 529 11.38 61.06 -3.64
C TYR A 529 11.84 62.10 -4.64
N ARG A 530 13.10 62.51 -4.51
CA ARG A 530 13.76 63.41 -5.44
C ARG A 530 14.75 62.61 -6.29
N VAL A 531 14.46 62.50 -7.57
CA VAL A 531 15.37 61.90 -8.56
C VAL A 531 16.14 63.03 -9.23
N VAL A 532 17.45 63.07 -9.02
CA VAL A 532 18.36 64.03 -9.67
C VAL A 532 19.03 63.32 -10.83
N VAL A 533 18.77 63.77 -12.04
CA VAL A 533 19.41 63.27 -13.26
C VAL A 533 20.71 64.05 -13.46
N LYS A 534 21.83 63.34 -13.39
CA LYS A 534 23.17 63.90 -13.63
C LYS A 534 23.67 63.53 -15.02
N ASP A 535 24.35 64.46 -15.68
CA ASP A 535 25.03 64.21 -16.94
C ASP A 535 26.30 63.34 -16.76
N ASN A 536 26.91 62.92 -17.87
CA ASN A 536 28.14 62.12 -17.85
C ASN A 536 29.36 62.83 -17.22
N HIS A 537 29.26 64.12 -16.89
CA HIS A 537 30.27 64.90 -16.19
C HIS A 537 29.88 65.19 -14.73
N GLY A 538 28.83 64.56 -14.22
CA GLY A 538 28.37 64.66 -12.84
C GLY A 538 27.59 65.93 -12.50
N ARG A 539 27.22 66.75 -13.49
CA ARG A 539 26.44 67.98 -13.29
C ARG A 539 24.96 67.66 -13.34
N GLU A 540 24.18 68.30 -12.47
CA GLU A 540 22.74 68.10 -12.40
C GLU A 540 22.06 68.70 -13.63
N SER A 541 21.50 67.83 -14.48
CA SER A 541 20.84 68.21 -15.74
C SER A 541 19.33 68.36 -15.57
N GLY A 542 18.76 67.85 -14.49
CA GLY A 542 17.34 67.98 -14.18
C GLY A 542 16.96 67.25 -12.89
N THR A 543 15.88 67.70 -12.26
CA THR A 543 15.35 67.09 -11.04
C THR A 543 13.87 66.80 -11.23
N VAL A 544 13.47 65.57 -10.93
CA VAL A 544 12.06 65.14 -10.89
C VAL A 544 11.73 64.76 -9.47
N GLU A 545 10.73 65.40 -8.88
CA GLU A 545 10.24 65.09 -7.55
C GLU A 545 8.84 64.48 -7.68
N PHE A 546 8.64 63.30 -7.10
CA PHE A 546 7.31 62.68 -7.03
C PHE A 546 6.92 62.47 -5.57
N ALA A 547 5.66 62.78 -5.27
CA ALA A 547 5.05 62.74 -3.95
C ALA A 547 3.66 62.13 -4.06
N VAL A 548 3.11 61.65 -2.93
CA VAL A 548 1.71 61.22 -2.87
C VAL A 548 0.80 62.41 -3.16
N ALA A 549 -0.12 62.26 -4.12
CA ALA A 549 -1.13 63.27 -4.41
C ALA A 549 -2.00 63.49 -3.18
N GLU A 550 -2.22 64.74 -2.78
CA GLU A 550 -3.12 65.07 -1.68
C GLU A 550 -4.55 64.74 -2.13
N THR A 551 -5.19 63.79 -1.46
CA THR A 551 -6.64 63.58 -1.60
C THR A 551 -7.36 64.81 -1.07
N GLU A 552 -8.24 65.41 -1.88
CA GLU A 552 -9.18 66.43 -1.41
C GLU A 552 -10.02 65.80 -0.27
N GLU A 553 -9.94 66.39 0.91
CA GLU A 553 -10.71 65.97 2.09
C GLU A 553 -12.20 66.26 1.84
N ASP A 554 -13.05 65.22 1.86
CA ASP A 554 -14.50 65.33 2.10
C ASP A 554 -14.82 65.09 3.58
#